data_AF-A0A942QTF8-F1
#
_entry.id   AF-A0A942QTF8-F1
#
_cell.length_a   1.000
_cell.length_b   1.000
_cell.length_c   1.000
_cell.angle_alpha   90.00
_cell.angle_beta   90.00
_cell.angle_gamma   90.00
#
_symmetry.space_group_name_H-M   'P 1'
#
loop_
_entity.id
_entity.type
_entity.pdbx_description
1 polymer ?
#
loop_
_entity_poly.entity_id
_entity_poly.type
_entity_poly.pdbx_seq_one_letter_code
_entity_poly.pdbx_strand_id
1 'polypeptide(L)'
;MAHVHIIQRNAHLASAVQLDHVKGHDGPIARAVLTAISNQYRGSGAERQQMTTAIRWTLWGPLAENAAAYLDKGSHVNLVGWVRNDIYQDGDGREVHGLSFTAEEVDFLDSRAQAQERQVRRTGRDTTAAQR
;
A
#
# COMPACT_ATOMS: atom_id res chain seq x y z
N MET A 1 -4.37 21.98 11.85
CA MET A 1 -2.99 21.47 11.75
C MET A 1 -2.64 21.35 10.29
N ALA A 2 -1.46 21.80 9.87
CA ALA A 2 -1.02 21.66 8.48
C ALA A 2 -0.51 20.23 8.26
N HIS A 3 -1.06 19.52 7.28
CA HIS A 3 -0.57 18.22 6.81
C HIS A 3 -0.04 18.37 5.38
N VAL A 4 0.91 17.52 5.01
CA VAL A 4 1.36 17.40 3.62
C VAL A 4 0.58 16.27 2.98
N HIS A 5 -0.28 16.61 2.01
CA HIS A 5 -1.02 15.62 1.23
C HIS A 5 -0.12 14.99 0.18
N ILE A 6 -0.16 13.66 0.12
CA ILE A 6 0.55 12.85 -0.86
C ILE A 6 -0.48 12.11 -1.69
N ILE A 7 -0.32 12.20 -3.01
CA ILE A 7 -1.13 11.49 -3.99
C ILE A 7 -0.21 10.60 -4.81
N GLN A 8 -0.44 9.30 -4.78
CA GLN A 8 0.27 8.33 -5.62
C GLN A 8 -0.71 7.76 -6.64
N ARG A 9 -0.49 8.08 -7.92
CA ARG A 9 -1.38 7.70 -9.02
C ARG A 9 -0.82 6.56 -9.86
N ASN A 10 -1.71 5.80 -10.48
CA ASN A 10 -1.38 4.68 -11.37
C ASN A 10 -0.39 3.70 -10.73
N ALA A 11 -0.59 3.41 -9.44
CA ALA A 11 0.32 2.59 -8.67
C ALA A 11 -0.11 1.12 -8.68
N HIS A 12 0.85 0.22 -8.61
CA HIS A 12 0.59 -1.21 -8.50
C HIS A 12 1.12 -1.75 -7.18
N LEU A 13 0.36 -2.63 -6.52
CA LEU A 13 0.81 -3.24 -5.27
C LEU A 13 1.96 -4.20 -5.50
N ALA A 14 3.07 -4.02 -4.76
CA ALA A 14 4.25 -4.87 -4.82
C ALA A 14 4.02 -6.25 -4.19
N SER A 15 3.12 -6.30 -3.20
CA SER A 15 2.79 -7.47 -2.40
C SER A 15 1.29 -7.47 -2.05
N ALA A 16 0.82 -8.61 -1.53
CA ALA A 16 -0.51 -8.70 -0.93
C ALA A 16 -0.62 -7.76 0.28
N VAL A 17 -1.83 -7.29 0.56
CA VAL A 17 -2.12 -6.42 1.70
C VAL A 17 -1.92 -7.20 3.01
N GLN A 18 -1.12 -6.64 3.91
CA GLN A 18 -0.90 -7.20 5.24
C GLN A 18 -1.93 -6.60 6.20
N LEU A 19 -2.98 -7.36 6.53
CA LEU A 19 -3.99 -6.97 7.51
C LEU A 19 -3.64 -7.54 8.88
N ASP A 20 -3.63 -6.67 9.89
CA ASP A 20 -3.58 -7.04 11.30
C ASP A 20 -4.55 -6.18 12.13
N HIS A 21 -4.68 -6.53 13.41
CA HIS A 21 -5.51 -5.79 14.36
C HIS A 21 -4.63 -5.27 15.49
N VAL A 22 -4.67 -3.96 15.71
CA VAL A 22 -3.94 -3.30 16.79
C VAL A 22 -4.90 -3.06 17.95
N LYS A 23 -4.43 -3.22 19.19
CA LYS A 23 -5.22 -2.89 20.39
C LYS A 23 -5.41 -1.38 20.45
N GLY A 24 -6.61 -0.91 20.13
CA GLY A 24 -7.04 0.46 20.35
C GLY A 24 -7.61 0.66 21.76
N HIS A 25 -7.98 1.90 22.06
CA HIS A 25 -8.63 2.25 23.33
C HIS A 25 -10.03 1.61 23.44
N ASP A 26 -10.83 1.70 22.36
CA ASP A 26 -12.22 1.23 22.32
C ASP A 26 -12.36 -0.20 21.76
N GLY A 27 -11.25 -0.93 21.61
CA GLY A 27 -11.22 -2.28 21.06
C GLY A 27 -10.19 -2.46 19.94
N PRO A 28 -10.16 -3.64 19.29
CA PRO A 28 -9.26 -3.90 18.19
C PRO A 28 -9.58 -3.01 16.98
N ILE A 29 -8.55 -2.36 16.43
CA ILE A 29 -8.64 -1.53 15.23
C ILE A 29 -7.92 -2.25 14.10
N ALA A 30 -8.61 -2.45 12.98
CA ALA A 30 -8.01 -3.00 11.77
C ALA A 30 -6.91 -2.06 11.24
N ARG A 31 -5.77 -2.63 10.90
CA ARG A 31 -4.66 -1.92 10.27
C ARG A 31 -4.20 -2.73 9.07
N ALA A 32 -4.06 -2.07 7.94
CA ALA A 32 -3.51 -2.67 6.74
C ALA A 32 -2.23 -1.95 6.33
N VAL A 33 -1.26 -2.73 5.86
CA VAL A 33 -0.03 -2.21 5.29
C VAL A 33 0.12 -2.75 3.88
N LEU A 34 0.37 -1.84 2.94
CA LEU A 34 0.62 -2.16 1.54
C LEU A 34 1.79 -1.35 1.00
N THR A 35 2.47 -1.90 0.00
CA THR A 35 3.53 -1.20 -0.71
C THR A 35 3.08 -0.96 -2.14
N ALA A 36 2.99 0.30 -2.54
CA ALA A 36 2.53 0.71 -3.85
C ALA A 36 3.71 1.28 -4.65
N ILE A 37 3.85 0.81 -5.89
CA ILE A 37 4.91 1.23 -6.80
C ILE A 37 4.29 2.01 -7.95
N SER A 38 4.76 3.24 -8.17
CA SER A 38 4.37 4.08 -9.30
C SER A 38 5.62 4.49 -10.09
N ASN A 39 5.51 4.44 -11.41
CA ASN A 39 6.58 4.86 -12.32
C ASN A 39 6.23 6.20 -12.94
N GLN A 40 7.18 7.12 -12.93
CA GLN A 40 7.11 8.38 -13.66
C GLN A 40 8.22 8.41 -14.71
N TYR A 41 7.87 8.84 -15.92
CA TYR A 41 8.86 9.09 -16.97
C TYR A 41 9.15 10.59 -17.03
N ARG A 42 10.42 10.97 -17.04
CA ARG A 42 10.88 12.34 -17.28
C ARG A 42 11.82 12.37 -18.49
N GLY A 43 11.80 13.48 -19.23
CA GLY A 43 12.60 13.68 -20.44
C GLY A 43 11.95 13.18 -21.73
N SER A 44 12.66 13.34 -22.85
CA SER A 44 12.21 12.95 -24.21
C SER A 44 13.34 12.30 -25.01
N GLY A 45 13.01 11.43 -25.95
CA GLY A 45 14.00 10.80 -26.83
C GLY A 45 14.99 9.89 -26.08
N ALA A 46 16.28 10.03 -26.36
CA ALA A 46 17.35 9.23 -25.74
C ALA A 46 17.57 9.54 -24.25
N GLU A 47 17.03 10.64 -23.72
CA GLU A 47 17.16 11.05 -22.31
C GLU A 47 15.97 10.63 -21.44
N ARG A 48 15.08 9.76 -21.94
CA ARG A 48 13.91 9.31 -21.18
C ARG A 48 14.36 8.50 -19.96
N GLN A 49 14.22 9.08 -18.77
CA GLN A 49 14.53 8.42 -17.49
C GLN A 49 13.26 7.92 -16.81
N GLN A 50 13.30 6.69 -16.32
CA GLN A 50 12.25 6.11 -15.50
C GLN A 50 12.59 6.31 -14.02
N MET A 51 11.71 7.02 -13.32
CA MET A 51 11.75 7.15 -11.87
C MET A 51 10.71 6.22 -11.25
N THR A 52 11.16 5.27 -10.45
CA THR A 52 10.31 4.31 -9.75
C THR A 52 10.24 4.70 -8.28
N THR A 53 9.03 4.98 -7.78
CA THR A 53 8.80 5.31 -6.38
C THR A 53 7.98 4.21 -5.72
N ALA A 54 8.55 3.60 -4.68
CA ALA A 54 7.85 2.64 -3.82
C ALA A 54 7.52 3.32 -2.50
N ILE A 55 6.23 3.35 -2.13
CA ILE A 55 5.76 3.93 -0.87
C ILE A 55 5.05 2.84 -0.08
N ARG A 56 5.38 2.74 1.21
CA ARG A 56 4.67 1.89 2.16
C ARG A 56 3.57 2.71 2.83
N TRP A 57 2.32 2.34 2.56
CA TRP A 57 1.14 2.99 3.09
C TRP A 57 0.57 2.21 4.26
N THR A 58 0.09 2.94 5.26
CA THR A 58 -0.72 2.41 6.37
C THR A 58 -2.16 2.87 6.21
N LEU A 59 -3.11 1.94 6.35
CA LEU A 59 -4.54 2.18 6.30
C LEU A 59 -5.16 1.71 7.62
N TRP A 60 -6.27 2.31 8.01
CA TRP A 60 -6.93 2.05 9.29
C TRP A 60 -8.42 1.78 9.13
N GLY A 61 -8.97 1.00 10.07
CA GLY A 61 -10.40 0.76 10.21
C GLY A 61 -11.04 0.17 8.94
N PRO A 62 -12.22 0.67 8.53
CA PRO A 62 -12.93 0.13 7.36
C PRO A 62 -12.11 0.19 6.06
N LEU A 63 -11.23 1.18 5.90
CA LEU A 63 -10.38 1.29 4.72
C LEU A 63 -9.34 0.17 4.67
N ALA A 64 -8.80 -0.23 5.83
CA ALA A 64 -7.89 -1.37 5.94
C ALA A 64 -8.56 -2.68 5.56
N GLU A 65 -9.77 -2.91 6.08
CA GLU A 65 -10.57 -4.10 5.77
C GLU A 65 -10.93 -4.17 4.28
N ASN A 66 -11.37 -3.05 3.71
CA ASN A 66 -11.70 -2.95 2.30
C ASN A 66 -10.47 -3.21 1.40
N ALA A 67 -9.33 -2.62 1.74
CA ALA A 67 -8.08 -2.87 1.02
C ALA A 67 -7.70 -4.37 1.08
N ALA A 68 -7.79 -4.99 2.25
CA ALA A 68 -7.47 -6.42 2.41
C ALA A 68 -8.45 -7.35 1.67
N ALA A 69 -9.72 -6.97 1.57
CA ALA A 69 -10.74 -7.77 0.89
C ALA A 69 -10.58 -7.77 -0.65
N TYR A 70 -10.16 -6.65 -1.23
CA TYR A 70 -10.23 -6.44 -2.68
C TYR A 70 -8.88 -6.21 -3.37
N LEU A 71 -7.82 -5.85 -2.63
CA LEU A 71 -6.49 -5.64 -3.20
C LEU A 71 -5.58 -6.85 -2.96
N ASP A 72 -4.76 -7.14 -3.97
CA ASP A 72 -3.72 -8.16 -3.91
C ASP A 72 -2.48 -7.65 -4.66
N LYS A 73 -1.41 -8.45 -4.68
CA LYS A 73 -0.22 -8.17 -5.47
C LYS A 73 -0.60 -7.87 -6.93
N GLY A 74 -0.14 -6.72 -7.41
CA GLY A 74 -0.40 -6.24 -8.77
C GLY A 74 -1.77 -5.58 -8.95
N SER A 75 -2.54 -5.34 -7.88
CA SER A 75 -3.73 -4.49 -7.96
C SER A 75 -3.36 -3.06 -8.35
N HIS A 76 -4.16 -2.48 -9.25
CA HIS A 76 -3.96 -1.14 -9.77
C HIS A 76 -4.79 -0.12 -8.98
N VAL A 77 -4.14 0.88 -8.39
CA VAL A 77 -4.76 1.81 -7.45
C VAL A 77 -4.27 3.25 -7.60
N ASN A 78 -5.10 4.21 -7.17
CA ASN A 78 -4.61 5.48 -6.67
C ASN A 78 -4.70 5.51 -5.14
N LEU A 79 -3.73 6.15 -4.51
CA LEU A 79 -3.68 6.33 -3.06
C LEU A 79 -3.58 7.82 -2.75
N VAL A 80 -4.42 8.27 -1.82
CA VAL A 80 -4.37 9.62 -1.26
C VAL A 80 -4.25 9.53 0.24
N GLY A 81 -3.43 10.39 0.82
CA GLY A 81 -3.38 10.59 2.25
C GLY A 81 -2.30 11.59 2.60
N TRP A 82 -1.62 11.37 3.72
CA TRP A 82 -0.65 12.32 4.24
C TRP A 82 0.62 11.64 4.73
N VAL A 83 1.68 12.45 4.79
CA VAL A 83 2.97 12.05 5.35
C VAL A 83 3.19 12.72 6.69
N ARG A 84 3.79 11.96 7.62
CA ARG A 84 4.27 12.45 8.90
C ARG A 84 5.75 12.13 9.06
N ASN A 85 6.48 13.07 9.63
CA ASN A 85 7.84 12.82 10.09
C ASN A 85 7.75 12.22 11.50
N ASP A 86 8.28 11.01 11.65
CA ASP A 86 8.38 10.33 12.93
C ASP A 86 9.83 10.34 13.37
N ILE A 87 10.06 10.87 14.57
CA ILE A 87 11.37 10.90 15.20
C ILE A 87 11.26 10.03 16.45
N TYR A 88 12.04 8.97 16.51
CA TYR A 88 12.08 8.05 17.65
C TYR A 88 13.51 7.59 17.92
N GLN A 89 13.77 7.10 19.12
CA GLN A 89 15.05 6.48 19.44
C GLN A 89 14.99 4.97 19.22
N ASP A 90 16.00 4.42 18.57
CA ASP A 90 16.18 2.98 18.45
C ASP A 90 16.65 2.36 19.78
N GLY A 91 16.78 1.03 19.80
CA GLY A 91 17.26 0.30 20.99
C GLY A 91 18.69 0.65 21.42
N ASP A 92 19.48 1.25 20.54
CA ASP A 92 20.85 1.69 20.79
C ASP A 92 20.92 3.17 21.20
N GLY A 93 19.76 3.84 21.36
CA GLY A 93 19.65 5.25 21.75
C GLY A 93 19.92 6.25 20.62
N ARG A 94 19.98 5.80 19.35
CA ARG A 94 20.15 6.69 18.21
C ARG A 94 18.82 7.26 17.75
N GLU A 95 18.83 8.54 17.39
CA GLU A 95 17.68 9.19 16.79
C GLU A 95 17.48 8.70 15.35
N VAL A 96 16.29 8.18 15.07
CA VAL A 96 15.87 7.70 13.76
C VAL A 96 14.79 8.63 13.22
N HIS A 97 15.03 9.16 12.02
CA HIS A 97 14.05 9.92 11.25
C HIS A 97 13.35 9.01 10.25
N GLY A 98 12.04 8.82 10.43
CA GLY A 98 11.19 8.04 9.56
C GLY A 98 10.13 8.91 8.89
N LEU A 99 9.72 8.52 7.68
CA LEU A 99 8.51 9.05 7.05
C LEU A 99 7.43 7.99 7.11
N SER A 100 6.31 8.33 7.73
CA SER A 100 5.12 7.48 7.75
C SER A 100 4.07 8.03 6.82
N PHE A 101 3.55 7.17 5.95
CA PHE A 101 2.50 7.50 5.00
C PHE A 101 1.21 6.82 5.44
N THR A 102 0.18 7.61 5.70
CA THR A 102 -1.14 7.12 6.06
C THR A 102 -2.09 7.44 4.92
N ALA A 103 -2.80 6.43 4.41
CA ALA A 103 -3.80 6.61 3.37
C ALA A 103 -5.17 6.88 3.99
N GLU A 104 -5.88 7.82 3.39
CA GLU A 104 -7.25 8.21 3.73
C GLU A 104 -8.24 7.78 2.65
N GLU A 105 -7.76 7.63 1.41
CA GLU A 105 -8.57 7.23 0.26
C GLU A 105 -7.80 6.28 -0.65
N VAL A 106 -8.51 5.30 -1.20
CA VAL A 106 -7.99 4.31 -2.16
C VAL A 106 -8.97 4.18 -3.31
N ASP A 107 -8.52 4.56 -4.51
CA ASP A 107 -9.26 4.29 -5.74
C ASP A 107 -8.81 2.96 -6.33
N PHE A 108 -9.78 2.12 -6.67
CA PHE A 108 -9.55 0.84 -7.32
C PHE A 108 -9.65 1.07 -8.83
N LEU A 109 -8.55 0.90 -9.55
CA LEU A 109 -8.49 1.14 -10.99
C LEU A 109 -8.61 -0.14 -11.83
N ASP A 110 -8.71 -1.29 -11.15
CA ASP A 110 -8.89 -2.58 -11.78
C ASP A 110 -10.32 -2.77 -12.27
N SER A 111 -10.47 -3.33 -13.49
CA SER A 111 -11.79 -3.76 -13.94
C SER A 111 -12.25 -4.98 -13.14
N ARG A 112 -13.58 -5.19 -13.03
CA ARG A 112 -14.13 -6.39 -12.36
C ARG A 112 -13.56 -7.69 -12.94
N ALA A 113 -13.36 -7.77 -14.25
CA ALA A 113 -12.76 -8.93 -14.89
C ALA A 113 -11.31 -9.16 -14.43
N GLN A 114 -10.50 -8.11 -14.39
CA GLN A 114 -9.11 -8.19 -13.93
C GLN A 114 -9.00 -8.56 -12.45
N ALA A 115 -9.91 -8.03 -11.61
CA ALA A 115 -10.00 -8.40 -10.20
C ALA A 115 -10.36 -9.89 -10.04
N GLN A 116 -11.34 -10.39 -10.80
CA GLN A 116 -11.74 -11.80 -10.79
C GLN A 116 -10.61 -12.73 -11.24
N GLU A 117 -9.92 -12.39 -12.34
CA GLU A 117 -8.79 -13.16 -12.85
C GLU A 117 -7.66 -13.28 -11.81
N ARG A 118 -7.37 -12.20 -11.08
CA ARG A 118 -6.38 -12.25 -9.98
C ARG A 118 -6.84 -13.13 -8.83
N GLN A 119 -8.12 -13.07 -8.44
CA GLN A 119 -8.65 -13.95 -7.38
C GLN A 119 -8.59 -15.43 -7.78
N VAL A 120 -8.89 -15.77 -9.03
CA VAL A 120 -8.76 -17.14 -9.54
C VAL A 120 -7.29 -17.59 -9.51
N ARG A 121 -6.36 -16.73 -9.93
CA ARG A 121 -4.91 -17.02 -9.86
C ARG A 121 -4.40 -17.22 -8.44
N ARG A 122 -4.90 -16.45 -7.47
CA ARG A 122 -4.56 -16.60 -6.04
C ARG A 122 -5.01 -17.97 -5.52
N THR A 123 -6.28 -18.30 -5.76
CA THR A 123 -6.88 -19.57 -5.29
C THR A 123 -6.17 -20.79 -5.88
N GLY A 124 -5.76 -20.74 -7.16
CA GLY A 124 -4.99 -21.83 -7.79
C GLY A 124 -3.55 -21.97 -7.26
N ARG A 125 -2.95 -20.91 -6.72
CA ARG A 125 -1.62 -20.95 -6.10
C ARG A 125 -1.68 -21.59 -4.72
N ASP A 126 -2.70 -21.27 -3.93
CA ASP A 126 -2.87 -21.78 -2.57
C ASP A 126 -3.17 -23.30 -2.55
N THR A 127 -3.94 -23.79 -3.52
CA THR A 127 -4.19 -25.25 -3.67
C THR A 127 -2.96 -26.04 -4.08
N THR A 128 -2.08 -25.46 -4.89
CA THR A 128 -0.83 -26.10 -5.30
C THR A 128 0.22 -26.11 -4.18
N ALA A 129 0.22 -25.07 -3.33
CA ALA A 129 1.12 -24.98 -2.18
C ALA A 129 0.72 -25.91 -1.02
N ALA A 130 -0.58 -26.20 -0.85
CA ALA A 130 -1.10 -27.09 0.20
C ALA A 130 -0.92 -28.60 -0.09
N GLN A 131 -0.47 -28.97 -1.30
CA GLN A 131 -0.23 -30.35 -1.71
C GLN A 131 1.26 -30.77 -1.66
N ARG A 132 2.13 -29.94 -1.06
CA ARG A 132 3.56 -30.23 -0.87
C ARG A 132 3.93 -30.31 0.60
#